data_AF-A0A1V0A2K7-F1
#
_entry.id   AF-A0A1V0A2K7-F1
#
_cell.length_a   1.000
_cell.length_b   1.000
_cell.length_c   1.000
_cell.angle_alpha   90.00
_cell.angle_beta   90.00
_cell.angle_gamma   90.00
#
_symmetry.space_group_name_H-M   'P 1'
#
loop_
_entity.id
_entity.type
_entity.pdbx_description
1 polymer ?
#
loop_
_entity_poly.entity_id
_entity_poly.type
_entity_poly.pdbx_seq_one_letter_code
_entity_poly.pdbx_strand_id
1 'polypeptide(L)'
;MRRWRGALLRHPWSATLLDRPLMGPHALERTEFLYETLTAAGFTAPKTAAYSLSNYVMGSVIMQVTWERSGGTDTGHFLRERADRYPALAEHGLEHDWDATFDEGLGYLLEGMARSRQ
;
A
#
# COMPACT_ATOMS: atom_id res chain seq x y z
N MET A 1 -1.38 6.24 8.34
CA MET A 1 -0.83 5.46 7.20
C MET A 1 0.15 6.26 6.34
N ARG A 2 -0.18 7.46 5.83
CA ARG A 2 0.76 8.30 5.04
C ARG A 2 2.15 8.50 5.65
N ARG A 3 2.25 8.84 6.94
CA ARG A 3 3.54 8.99 7.65
C ARG A 3 4.39 7.72 7.63
N TRP A 4 3.75 6.55 7.76
CA TRP A 4 4.43 5.26 7.72
C TRP A 4 4.93 4.95 6.29
N ARG A 5 4.07 5.13 5.28
CA ARG A 5 4.48 5.03 3.87
C ARG A 5 5.67 5.93 3.56
N GLY A 6 5.61 7.20 3.95
CA GLY A 6 6.70 8.15 3.74
C GLY A 6 8.02 7.76 4.44
N ALA A 7 7.94 7.15 5.62
CA ALA A 7 9.14 6.61 6.29
C ALA A 7 9.75 5.42 5.52
N LEU A 8 8.91 4.52 5.00
CA LEU A 8 9.35 3.40 4.18
C LEU A 8 9.92 3.84 2.82
N LEU A 9 9.35 4.87 2.19
CA LEU A 9 9.89 5.46 0.95
C LEU A 9 11.27 6.09 1.16
N ARG A 10 11.54 6.70 2.33
CA ARG A 10 12.88 7.20 2.70
C ARG A 10 13.89 6.08 2.96
N HIS A 11 13.42 4.90 3.34
CA HIS A 11 14.26 3.73 3.62
C HIS A 11 13.75 2.48 2.90
N PRO A 12 13.79 2.43 1.54
CA PRO A 12 13.14 1.37 0.77
C PRO A 12 13.61 -0.05 1.09
N TRP A 13 14.88 -0.19 1.49
CA TRP A 13 15.46 -1.46 1.94
C TRP A 13 14.75 -2.05 3.18
N SER A 14 14.09 -1.23 3.98
CA SER A 14 13.37 -1.68 5.16
C SER A 14 12.04 -2.38 4.81
N ALA A 15 11.43 -2.04 3.68
CA ALA A 15 10.22 -2.72 3.19
C ALA A 15 10.49 -4.17 2.79
N THR A 16 11.74 -4.52 2.49
CA THR A 16 12.18 -5.90 2.15
C THR A 16 12.68 -6.70 3.36
N LEU A 17 12.83 -6.09 4.54
CA LEU A 17 13.35 -6.76 5.76
C LEU A 17 12.28 -7.51 6.57
N LEU A 18 11.13 -7.77 5.98
CA LEU A 18 9.99 -8.44 6.64
C LEU A 18 10.21 -9.94 6.90
N ASP A 19 11.35 -10.49 6.48
CA ASP A 19 11.75 -11.87 6.74
C ASP A 19 12.14 -12.11 8.21
N ARG A 20 12.16 -11.06 9.04
CA ARG A 20 12.45 -11.15 10.48
C ARG A 20 11.28 -10.67 11.33
N PRO A 21 10.97 -11.36 12.44
CA PRO A 21 10.03 -10.84 13.42
C PRO A 21 10.44 -9.43 13.84
N LEU A 22 9.59 -8.45 13.58
CA LEU A 22 9.79 -7.05 13.93
C LEU A 22 9.60 -6.85 15.44
N MET A 23 10.56 -7.34 16.23
CA MET A 23 10.52 -7.33 17.70
C MET A 23 11.23 -6.11 18.32
N GLY A 24 11.63 -5.14 17.49
CA GLY A 24 12.22 -3.88 17.99
C GLY A 24 11.17 -3.02 18.70
N PRO A 25 11.55 -2.21 19.71
CA PRO A 25 10.62 -1.44 20.53
C PRO A 25 9.69 -0.54 19.70
N HIS A 26 10.22 0.17 18.70
CA HIS A 26 9.40 1.01 17.81
C HIS A 26 8.42 0.23 16.94
N ALA A 27 8.75 -1.01 16.57
CA ALA A 27 7.85 -1.84 15.79
C ALA A 27 6.71 -2.41 16.67
N LEU A 28 7.03 -2.78 17.91
CA LEU A 28 6.05 -3.21 18.90
C LEU A 28 5.10 -2.06 19.26
N GLU A 29 5.61 -0.88 19.62
CA GLU A 29 4.80 0.32 19.92
C GLU A 29 3.85 0.66 18.78
N ARG A 30 4.34 0.65 17.54
CA ARG A 30 3.51 0.91 16.35
C ARG A 30 2.42 -0.15 16.19
N THR A 31 2.77 -1.42 16.40
CA THR A 31 1.82 -2.53 16.24
C THR A 31 0.75 -2.50 17.33
N GLU A 32 1.13 -2.21 18.57
CA GLU A 32 0.21 -2.02 19.69
C GLU A 32 -0.76 -0.88 19.42
N PHE A 33 -0.24 0.30 19.05
CA PHE A 33 -1.08 1.45 18.69
C PHE A 33 -2.10 1.11 17.59
N LEU A 34 -1.69 0.35 16.58
CA LEU A 34 -2.57 -0.08 15.49
C LEU A 34 -3.66 -1.05 16.01
N TYR A 35 -3.30 -1.99 16.88
CA TYR A 35 -4.23 -2.95 17.48
C TYR A 35 -5.23 -2.25 18.40
N GLU A 36 -4.78 -1.34 19.27
CA GLU A 36 -5.64 -0.53 20.13
C GLU A 36 -6.61 0.30 19.30
N THR A 37 -6.12 0.97 18.25
CA THR A 37 -6.96 1.79 17.35
C THR A 37 -8.04 0.94 16.67
N LEU A 38 -7.68 -0.24 16.16
CA LEU A 38 -8.64 -1.13 15.50
C LEU A 38 -9.64 -1.74 16.50
N THR A 39 -9.18 -2.08 17.70
CA THR A 39 -10.06 -2.59 18.76
C THR A 39 -11.05 -1.51 19.20
N ALA A 40 -10.58 -0.28 19.43
CA ALA A 40 -11.44 0.87 19.75
C ALA A 40 -12.40 1.22 18.61
N ALA A 41 -11.99 0.98 17.35
CA ALA A 41 -12.86 1.11 16.19
C ALA A 41 -13.87 -0.04 16.05
N GLY A 42 -13.86 -1.05 16.93
CA GLY A 42 -14.87 -2.12 16.96
C GLY A 42 -14.56 -3.33 16.07
N PHE A 43 -13.31 -3.50 15.61
CA PHE A 43 -12.93 -4.69 14.84
C PHE A 43 -12.86 -5.94 15.73
N THR A 44 -13.61 -6.98 15.36
CA THR A 44 -13.59 -8.31 16.01
C THR A 44 -12.29 -9.08 15.75
N ALA A 45 -11.63 -8.80 14.63
CA ALA A 45 -10.34 -9.38 14.24
C ALA A 45 -9.26 -8.30 14.01
N PRO A 46 -8.78 -7.59 15.06
CA PRO A 46 -7.84 -6.49 14.93
C PRO A 46 -6.50 -6.92 14.30
N LYS A 47 -6.06 -8.17 14.56
CA LYS A 47 -4.88 -8.75 13.91
C LYS A 47 -4.99 -8.80 12.39
N THR A 48 -6.12 -9.29 11.87
CA THR A 48 -6.34 -9.42 10.43
C THR A 48 -6.39 -8.05 9.77
N ALA A 49 -7.13 -7.10 10.36
CA ALA A 49 -7.20 -5.73 9.87
C ALA A 49 -5.82 -5.03 9.89
N ALA A 50 -5.05 -5.19 10.97
CA ALA A 50 -3.70 -4.66 11.08
C ALA A 50 -2.76 -5.24 10.01
N TYR A 51 -2.83 -6.54 9.76
CA TYR A 51 -2.02 -7.21 8.75
C TYR A 51 -2.37 -6.73 7.33
N SER A 52 -3.66 -6.61 7.01
CA SER A 52 -4.12 -6.09 5.72
C SER A 52 -3.68 -4.64 5.49
N LEU A 53 -3.81 -3.77 6.49
CA LEU A 53 -3.32 -2.38 6.40
C LEU A 53 -1.80 -2.32 6.20
N SER A 54 -1.07 -3.18 6.93
CA SER A 54 0.38 -3.28 6.81
C SER A 54 0.79 -3.68 5.39
N ASN A 55 0.19 -4.74 4.84
CA ASN A 55 0.50 -5.23 3.50
C ASN A 55 0.16 -4.21 2.42
N TYR A 56 -0.95 -3.48 2.57
CA TYR A 56 -1.29 -2.40 1.66
C TYR A 56 -0.22 -1.30 1.64
N VAL A 57 0.20 -0.82 2.81
CA VAL A 57 1.25 0.19 2.93
C VAL A 57 2.57 -0.31 2.31
N MET A 58 2.99 -1.53 2.66
CA MET A 58 4.26 -2.09 2.18
C MET A 58 4.25 -2.37 0.66
N GLY A 59 3.18 -2.97 0.15
CA GLY A 59 3.01 -3.23 -1.28
C GLY A 59 3.05 -1.95 -2.11
N SER A 60 2.41 -0.89 -1.61
CA SER A 60 2.41 0.42 -2.28
C SER A 60 3.80 1.05 -2.37
N VAL A 61 4.63 0.88 -1.33
CA VAL A 61 6.03 1.33 -1.32
C VAL A 61 6.88 0.52 -2.29
N ILE A 62 6.74 -0.81 -2.27
CA ILE A 62 7.50 -1.71 -3.14
C ILE A 62 7.20 -1.41 -4.61
N MET A 63 5.92 -1.22 -4.97
CA MET A 63 5.52 -0.84 -6.32
C MET A 63 6.15 0.48 -6.76
N GLN A 64 6.04 1.53 -5.93
CA GLN A 64 6.60 2.85 -6.25
C GLN A 64 8.12 2.79 -6.44
N VAL A 65 8.84 2.19 -5.48
CA VAL A 65 10.30 2.07 -5.54
C VAL A 65 10.76 1.27 -6.75
N THR A 66 10.05 0.18 -7.07
CA THR A 66 10.37 -0.64 -8.24
C THR A 66 10.16 0.12 -9.54
N TRP A 67 9.06 0.87 -9.64
CA TRP A 67 8.77 1.73 -10.78
C TRP A 67 9.83 2.82 -10.98
N GLU A 68 10.15 3.56 -9.92
CA GLU A 68 11.19 4.61 -9.94
C GLU A 68 12.55 4.04 -10.35
N ARG A 69 12.91 2.83 -9.89
CA ARG A 69 14.15 2.14 -10.30
C ARG A 69 14.15 1.68 -11.75
N SER A 70 12.99 1.35 -12.31
CA SER A 70 12.86 0.94 -13.71
C SER A 70 13.04 2.11 -14.71
N GLY A 71 13.22 3.33 -14.21
CA GLY A 71 13.53 4.51 -15.04
C GLY A 71 12.33 5.10 -15.78
N GLY A 72 11.10 4.73 -15.40
CA GLY A 72 9.88 5.24 -16.05
C GLY A 72 9.84 4.85 -17.53
N THR A 73 9.53 3.59 -17.81
CA THR A 73 9.28 3.16 -19.19
C THR A 73 8.13 3.99 -19.79
N ASP A 74 8.21 4.38 -21.08
CA ASP A 74 7.11 5.04 -21.80
C ASP A 74 5.95 4.05 -22.03
N THR A 75 5.29 3.72 -20.93
CA THR A 75 4.16 2.79 -20.89
C THR A 75 2.96 3.36 -21.64
N GLY A 76 2.82 4.68 -21.69
CA GLY A 76 1.79 5.36 -22.48
C GLY A 76 1.92 5.05 -23.98
N HIS A 77 3.11 5.19 -24.57
CA HIS A 77 3.32 4.80 -25.95
C HIS A 77 3.11 3.31 -26.18
N PHE A 78 3.68 2.47 -25.31
CA PHE A 78 3.54 1.02 -25.39
C PHE A 78 2.08 0.53 -25.39
N LEU A 79 1.22 1.17 -24.59
CA LEU A 79 -0.21 0.85 -24.49
C LEU A 79 -1.01 1.41 -25.66
N ARG A 80 -0.69 2.61 -26.16
CA ARG A 80 -1.35 3.19 -27.35
C ARG A 80 -1.18 2.30 -28.58
N GLU A 81 0.02 1.75 -28.81
CA GLU A 81 0.28 0.80 -29.90
C GLU A 81 -0.52 -0.51 -29.79
N ARG A 82 -1.07 -0.82 -28.60
CA ARG A 82 -1.75 -2.09 -28.30
C ARG A 82 -3.20 -1.88 -27.83
N ALA A 83 -3.77 -0.72 -28.13
CA ALA A 83 -5.12 -0.35 -27.71
C ALA A 83 -6.19 -1.35 -28.17
N ASP A 84 -6.02 -1.93 -29.37
CA ASP A 84 -6.93 -2.95 -29.90
C ASP A 84 -6.98 -4.23 -29.04
N ARG A 85 -5.88 -4.56 -28.36
CA ARG A 85 -5.75 -5.76 -27.52
C ARG A 85 -6.02 -5.47 -26.05
N TYR A 86 -5.72 -4.25 -25.58
CA TYR A 86 -5.85 -3.85 -24.18
C TYR A 86 -6.57 -2.51 -24.03
N PRO A 87 -7.85 -2.41 -24.44
CA PRO A 87 -8.56 -1.13 -24.51
C PRO A 87 -8.66 -0.43 -23.15
N ALA A 88 -8.98 -1.17 -22.07
CA ALA A 88 -9.06 -0.60 -20.72
C ALA A 88 -7.71 -0.06 -20.21
N LEU A 89 -6.59 -0.72 -20.54
CA LEU A 89 -5.26 -0.23 -20.16
C LEU A 89 -4.84 0.97 -21.00
N ALA A 90 -5.22 1.02 -22.28
CA ALA A 90 -4.95 2.17 -23.12
C ALA A 90 -5.77 3.41 -22.69
N GLU A 91 -6.98 3.20 -22.16
CA GLU A 91 -7.83 4.27 -21.63
C GLU A 91 -7.33 4.83 -20.29
N HIS A 92 -6.99 3.96 -19.34
CA HIS A 92 -6.64 4.38 -17.97
C HIS A 92 -5.14 4.55 -17.73
N GLY A 93 -4.29 3.96 -18.59
CA GLY A 93 -2.84 3.99 -18.45
C GLY A 93 -2.30 3.12 -17.30
N LEU A 94 -0.98 3.19 -17.12
CA LEU A 94 -0.25 2.59 -15.99
C LEU A 94 0.53 3.64 -15.20
N GLU A 95 0.39 4.91 -15.55
CA GLU A 95 0.98 6.02 -14.81
C GLU A 95 0.18 6.24 -13.52
N HIS A 96 0.89 6.49 -12.43
CA HIS A 96 0.28 6.67 -11.13
C HIS A 96 0.77 8.00 -10.54
N ASP A 97 -0.16 8.87 -10.16
CA ASP A 97 0.09 9.74 -9.02
C ASP A 97 0.14 8.84 -7.79
N TRP A 98 1.36 8.51 -7.37
CA TRP A 98 1.62 7.55 -6.31
C TRP A 98 0.93 7.91 -5.00
N ASP A 99 0.85 9.19 -4.68
CA ASP A 99 0.28 9.66 -3.42
C ASP A 99 -1.24 9.76 -3.49
N ALA A 100 -1.81 10.18 -4.62
CA ALA A 100 -3.26 10.19 -4.80
C ALA A 100 -3.82 8.76 -4.84
N THR A 101 -3.20 7.87 -5.62
CA THR A 101 -3.59 6.45 -5.74
C THR A 101 -3.53 5.75 -4.39
N PHE A 102 -2.55 6.10 -3.55
CA PHE A 102 -2.45 5.56 -2.19
C PHE A 102 -3.63 5.94 -1.31
N ASP A 103 -4.02 7.21 -1.33
CA ASP A 103 -5.09 7.69 -0.48
C ASP A 103 -6.43 7.13 -0.92
N GLU A 104 -6.66 7.07 -2.22
CA GLU A 104 -7.88 6.51 -2.79
C GLU A 104 -8.00 5.01 -2.45
N GLY A 105 -6.94 4.24 -2.71
CA GLY A 105 -6.92 2.81 -2.37
C GLY A 105 -6.99 2.53 -0.87
N LEU A 106 -6.38 3.38 -0.03
CA LEU A 106 -6.54 3.29 1.43
C LEU A 106 -8.00 3.56 1.84
N GLY A 107 -8.66 4.52 1.19
CA GLY A 107 -10.08 4.79 1.37
C GLY A 107 -10.94 3.56 1.08
N TYR A 108 -10.75 2.93 -0.08
CA TYR A 108 -11.46 1.71 -0.46
C TYR A 108 -11.23 0.57 0.53
N LEU A 109 -9.99 0.38 0.99
CA LEU A 109 -9.64 -0.65 1.96
C LEU A 109 -10.34 -0.42 3.30
N LEU A 110 -10.28 0.81 3.82
CA LEU A 110 -10.90 1.18 5.09
C LEU A 110 -12.43 1.08 5.03
N GLU A 111 -13.04 1.51 3.93
CA GLU A 111 -14.49 1.39 3.75
C GLU A 111 -14.92 -0.08 3.66
N GLY A 112 -14.16 -0.92 2.94
CA GLY A 112 -14.37 -2.36 2.89
C GLY A 112 -14.26 -3.01 4.28
N MET A 113 -13.21 -2.67 5.03
CA MET A 113 -12.99 -3.13 6.40
C MET A 113 -14.11 -2.70 7.35
N ALA A 114 -14.59 -1.46 7.24
CA ALA A 114 -15.67 -0.94 8.07
C ALA A 114 -17.00 -1.69 7.80
N ARG A 115 -17.24 -2.09 6.55
CA ARG A 115 -18.41 -2.91 6.18
C ARG A 115 -18.31 -4.35 6.70
N SER A 116 -17.10 -4.90 6.82
CA SER A 116 -16.85 -6.26 7.33
C SER A 116 -16.65 -6.32 8.84
N ARG A 117 -16.92 -5.24 9.58
CA ARG A 117 -16.61 -5.08 11.01
C ARG A 117 -17.55 -5.86 11.96
N GLN A 118 -18.16 -6.95 11.47
CA GLN A 118 -19.15 -7.75 12.21
C GLN A 118 -18.48 -8.72 13.19
#